data_AF-A0A3B1BVU9-F1
#
_entry.id   AF-A0A3B1BVU9-F1
#
_cell.length_a   1.000
_cell.length_b   1.000
_cell.length_c   1.000
_cell.angle_alpha   90.00
_cell.angle_beta   90.00
_cell.angle_gamma   90.00
#
_symmetry.space_group_name_H-M   'P 1'
#
loop_
_entity.id
_entity.type
_entity.pdbx_description
1 polymer ?
#
loop_
_entity_poly.entity_id
_entity_poly.type
_entity_poly.pdbx_seq_one_letter_code
_entity_poly.pdbx_strand_id
1 'polypeptide(L)'
;MGGETRTAVILIGHGSRVPASGNDMVKVAERLRSENCYAMIETCYMSRMKPFFSETLKKVAESKVEKVVVIPYFLHSGLHLVLDIPEMIQENAKLFPGLNIVYGKHLGYDDAMVALVKRRIEESDTLDDVRELKLAERSNYPLPKDELEFVPMTEEEAKEYRDSCGSRCHHHHH
;
A
#
# COMPACT_ATOMS: atom_id res chain seq x y z
N MET A 1 -14.32 30.53 3.96
CA MET A 1 -15.49 29.69 3.67
C MET A 1 -15.00 28.27 3.42
N GLY A 2 -14.78 27.49 4.48
CA GLY A 2 -14.35 26.10 4.36
C GLY A 2 -15.59 25.24 4.35
N GLY A 3 -16.01 24.74 3.18
CA GLY A 3 -17.03 23.71 3.12
C GLY A 3 -16.50 22.51 3.90
N GLU A 4 -17.26 22.03 4.88
CA GLU A 4 -16.91 20.82 5.63
C GLU A 4 -16.60 19.71 4.63
N THR A 5 -15.36 19.25 4.56
CA THR A 5 -14.94 18.27 3.57
C THR A 5 -15.63 16.94 3.86
N ARG A 6 -16.78 16.66 3.24
CA ARG A 6 -17.55 15.40 3.38
C ARG A 6 -16.86 14.19 2.73
N THR A 7 -15.54 14.23 2.60
CA THR A 7 -14.72 13.18 2.00
C THR A 7 -13.97 12.45 3.11
N ALA A 8 -14.15 11.13 3.16
CA ALA A 8 -13.27 10.24 3.90
C ALA A 8 -12.16 9.70 3.01
N VAL A 9 -11.00 9.39 3.61
CA VAL A 9 -9.88 8.73 2.95
C VAL A 9 -9.63 7.39 3.63
N ILE A 10 -9.46 6.33 2.86
CA ILE A 10 -9.04 5.02 3.34
C ILE A 10 -7.70 4.69 2.70
N LEU A 11 -6.65 4.55 3.50
CA LEU A 11 -5.37 4.00 3.05
C LEU A 11 -5.42 2.48 3.15
N ILE A 12 -5.19 1.79 2.04
CA ILE A 12 -5.18 0.32 2.01
C ILE A 12 -3.78 -0.23 1.76
N GLY A 13 -3.28 -1.04 2.68
CA GLY A 13 -2.03 -1.80 2.53
C GLY A 13 -2.27 -3.29 2.32
N HIS A 14 -1.23 -4.04 1.96
CA HIS A 14 -1.33 -5.50 1.83
C HIS A 14 -1.60 -6.20 3.17
N GLY A 15 -0.98 -5.67 4.23
CA GLY A 15 -0.87 -6.32 5.54
C GLY A 15 0.29 -7.31 5.56
N SER A 16 0.98 -7.40 6.70
CA SER A 16 2.12 -8.30 6.90
C SER A 16 1.95 -9.09 8.19
N ARG A 17 2.66 -10.22 8.31
CA ARG A 17 2.58 -11.06 9.52
C ARG A 17 3.46 -10.52 10.67
N VAL A 18 4.38 -9.62 10.35
CA VAL A 18 5.26 -9.00 11.34
C VAL A 18 4.48 -7.94 12.13
N PRO A 19 4.35 -8.10 13.46
CA PRO A 19 3.80 -7.04 14.32
C PRO A 19 4.55 -5.74 14.05
N ALA A 20 3.85 -4.60 13.98
CA ALA A 20 4.38 -3.27 13.62
C ALA A 20 4.61 -2.96 12.13
N SER A 21 4.49 -3.91 11.20
CA SER A 21 4.67 -3.63 9.75
C SER A 21 3.67 -2.63 9.15
N GLY A 22 2.52 -2.44 9.80
CA GLY A 22 1.54 -1.41 9.42
C GLY A 22 1.79 -0.02 10.03
N ASN A 23 2.76 0.13 10.94
CA ASN A 23 2.88 1.33 11.77
C ASN A 23 3.18 2.59 10.94
N ASP A 24 3.94 2.48 9.85
CA ASP A 24 4.29 3.65 9.06
C ASP A 24 3.10 4.19 8.26
N MET A 25 2.22 3.31 7.74
CA MET A 25 0.97 3.74 7.12
C MET A 25 0.04 4.42 8.14
N VAL A 26 -0.01 3.90 9.38
CA VAL A 26 -0.77 4.53 10.47
C VAL A 26 -0.23 5.92 10.81
N LYS A 27 1.10 6.09 10.90
CA LYS A 27 1.72 7.41 11.12
C LYS A 27 1.38 8.40 10.01
N VAL A 28 1.39 7.95 8.75
CA VAL A 28 0.96 8.79 7.62
C VAL A 28 -0.50 9.20 7.77
N ALA A 29 -1.40 8.27 8.12
CA ALA A 29 -2.80 8.59 8.37
C ALA A 29 -2.96 9.58 9.53
N GLU A 30 -2.23 9.41 10.64
CA GLU A 30 -2.25 10.33 11.79
C GLU A 30 -1.79 11.73 11.40
N ARG A 31 -0.72 11.84 10.60
CA ARG A 31 -0.25 13.11 10.07
C ARG A 31 -1.30 13.77 9.17
N LEU A 32 -1.93 13.02 8.27
CA LEU A 32 -2.99 13.57 7.43
C LEU A 32 -4.22 14.00 8.25
N ARG A 33 -4.53 13.31 9.35
CA ARG A 33 -5.62 13.70 10.26
C ARG A 33 -5.31 15.04 10.94
N SER A 34 -4.07 15.28 11.35
CA SER A 34 -3.70 16.53 12.02
C SER A 34 -3.74 17.76 11.09
N GLU A 35 -3.71 17.55 9.77
CA GLU A 35 -3.88 18.61 8.77
C GLU A 35 -5.36 19.03 8.60
N ASN A 36 -6.30 18.25 9.15
CA ASN A 36 -7.75 18.54 9.19
C ASN A 36 -8.38 18.88 7.83
N CYS A 37 -7.85 18.30 6.75
CA CYS A 37 -8.33 18.52 5.38
C CYS A 37 -9.49 17.61 4.96
N TYR A 38 -9.72 16.51 5.69
CA TYR A 38 -10.71 15.46 5.37
C TYR A 38 -11.61 15.17 6.58
N ALA A 39 -12.86 14.77 6.35
CA ALA A 39 -13.78 14.43 7.44
C ALA A 39 -13.32 13.21 8.25
N MET A 40 -12.68 12.25 7.57
CA MET A 40 -12.25 11.00 8.20
C MET A 40 -11.07 10.43 7.43
N ILE A 41 -10.11 9.86 8.15
CA ILE A 41 -8.99 9.12 7.55
C ILE A 41 -8.84 7.81 8.29
N GLU A 42 -8.91 6.71 7.57
CA GLU A 42 -8.80 5.35 8.11
C GLU A 42 -7.70 4.58 7.37
N THR A 43 -7.20 3.53 8.03
CA THR A 43 -6.23 2.61 7.46
C THR A 43 -6.79 1.21 7.53
N CYS A 44 -6.65 0.43 6.47
CA CYS A 44 -7.06 -0.97 6.45
C CYS A 44 -6.06 -1.83 5.67
N TYR A 45 -6.25 -3.15 5.76
CA TYR A 45 -5.41 -4.10 5.07
C TYR A 45 -6.24 -5.05 4.21
N MET A 46 -5.65 -5.51 3.11
CA MET A 46 -6.25 -6.53 2.25
C MET A 46 -6.29 -7.90 2.95
N SER A 47 -5.23 -8.24 3.68
CA SER A 47 -5.06 -9.57 4.27
C SER A 47 -4.20 -9.53 5.53
N ARG A 48 -4.18 -10.64 6.29
CA ARG A 48 -3.24 -10.94 7.40
C ARG A 48 -3.33 -10.05 8.64
N MET A 49 -3.81 -8.82 8.52
CA MET A 49 -3.92 -7.85 9.60
C MET A 49 -5.29 -7.17 9.60
N LYS A 50 -5.78 -6.82 10.78
CA LYS A 50 -6.98 -5.99 10.95
C LYS A 50 -6.60 -4.51 11.11
N PRO A 51 -7.50 -3.57 10.78
CA PRO A 51 -8.86 -3.80 10.27
C PRO A 51 -8.89 -4.15 8.78
N PHE A 52 -9.89 -4.93 8.36
CA PHE A 52 -10.10 -5.24 6.94
C PHE A 52 -10.86 -4.12 6.21
N PHE A 53 -10.79 -4.12 4.88
CA PHE A 53 -11.48 -3.11 4.06
C PHE A 53 -13.00 -3.07 4.32
N SER A 54 -13.66 -4.22 4.43
CA SER A 54 -15.11 -4.31 4.68
C SER A 54 -15.52 -3.70 6.02
N GLU A 55 -14.78 -4.02 7.09
CA GLU A 55 -14.98 -3.45 8.44
C GLU A 55 -14.78 -1.92 8.43
N THR A 56 -13.75 -1.47 7.73
CA THR A 56 -13.39 -0.05 7.64
C THR A 56 -14.40 0.74 6.82
N LEU A 57 -14.84 0.21 5.67
CA LEU A 57 -15.83 0.86 4.83
C LEU A 57 -17.16 1.02 5.56
N LYS A 58 -17.59 0.00 6.32
CA LYS A 58 -18.81 0.09 7.15
C LYS A 58 -18.71 1.24 8.16
N LYS A 59 -17.59 1.33 8.90
CA LYS A 59 -17.34 2.42 9.85
C LYS A 59 -17.40 3.80 9.19
N VAL A 60 -16.81 3.93 8.01
CA VAL A 60 -16.82 5.18 7.23
C VAL A 60 -18.24 5.52 6.75
N ALA A 61 -18.99 4.54 6.26
CA ALA A 61 -20.37 4.73 5.81
C ALA A 61 -21.31 5.19 6.93
N GLU A 62 -21.10 4.73 8.17
CA GLU A 62 -21.85 5.17 9.35
C GLU A 62 -21.59 6.65 9.73
N SER A 63 -20.48 7.22 9.25
CA SER A 63 -20.04 8.59 9.56
C SER A 63 -20.65 9.68 8.66
N LYS A 64 -21.67 9.34 7.85
CA LYS A 64 -22.43 10.26 6.97
C LYS A 64 -21.58 11.08 5.99
N VAL A 65 -20.46 10.53 5.54
CA VAL A 65 -19.67 11.11 4.44
C VAL A 65 -20.35 10.85 3.10
N GLU A 66 -20.14 11.73 2.12
CA GLU A 66 -20.72 11.58 0.78
C GLU A 66 -19.75 10.88 -0.19
N LYS A 67 -18.46 10.99 0.11
CA LYS A 67 -17.38 10.50 -0.74
C LYS A 67 -16.34 9.74 0.08
N VAL A 68 -15.86 8.62 -0.44
CA VAL A 68 -14.72 7.88 0.08
C VAL A 68 -13.67 7.79 -1.00
N VAL A 69 -12.43 8.17 -0.69
CA VAL A 69 -11.28 7.98 -1.57
C VAL A 69 -10.42 6.86 -1.00
N VAL A 70 -10.27 5.78 -1.75
CA VAL A 70 -9.43 4.64 -1.36
C VAL A 70 -8.07 4.78 -2.05
N ILE A 71 -7.02 4.97 -1.27
CA ILE A 71 -5.65 5.12 -1.76
C ILE A 71 -4.85 3.86 -1.44
N PRO A 72 -4.36 3.12 -2.46
CA PRO A 72 -3.45 2.02 -2.22
C PRO A 72 -2.09 2.50 -1.73
N TYR A 73 -1.70 2.08 -0.54
CA TYR A 73 -0.41 2.37 0.07
C TYR A 73 0.66 1.39 -0.44
N PHE A 74 0.92 1.43 -1.74
CA PHE A 74 1.85 0.56 -2.44
C PHE A 74 2.80 1.39 -3.31
N LEU A 75 4.10 1.05 -3.28
CA LEU A 75 5.11 1.72 -4.09
C LEU A 75 5.18 1.21 -5.53
N HIS A 76 4.85 -0.06 -5.75
CA HIS A 76 5.02 -0.70 -7.05
C HIS A 76 3.66 -1.20 -7.54
N SER A 77 3.45 -1.10 -8.85
CA SER A 77 2.31 -1.74 -9.51
C SER A 77 2.47 -3.26 -9.49
N GLY A 78 1.42 -3.99 -9.14
CA GLY A 78 1.38 -5.45 -9.18
C GLY A 78 -0.05 -5.95 -9.42
N LEU A 79 -0.20 -7.26 -9.62
CA LEU A 79 -1.50 -7.88 -9.94
C LEU A 79 -2.62 -7.48 -8.96
N HIS A 80 -2.28 -7.43 -7.66
CA HIS A 80 -3.20 -7.01 -6.59
C HIS A 80 -3.82 -5.62 -6.79
N LEU A 81 -3.07 -4.67 -7.37
CA LEU A 81 -3.56 -3.31 -7.63
C LEU A 81 -4.45 -3.23 -8.87
N VAL A 82 -4.29 -4.17 -9.79
CA VAL A 82 -5.02 -4.18 -11.08
C VAL A 82 -6.34 -4.93 -10.97
N LEU A 83 -6.39 -6.03 -10.21
CA LEU A 83 -7.55 -6.91 -10.15
C LEU A 83 -8.14 -6.98 -8.74
N ASP A 84 -7.35 -7.45 -7.77
CA ASP A 84 -7.90 -7.87 -6.48
C ASP A 84 -8.47 -6.70 -5.65
N ILE A 85 -7.76 -5.57 -5.56
CA ILE A 85 -8.24 -4.41 -4.80
C ILE A 85 -9.48 -3.79 -5.48
N PRO A 86 -9.48 -3.48 -6.79
CA PRO A 86 -10.67 -2.99 -7.47
C PRO A 86 -11.88 -3.92 -7.32
N GLU A 87 -11.70 -5.23 -7.48
CA GLU A 87 -12.77 -6.22 -7.33
C GLU A 87 -13.35 -6.20 -5.91
N MET A 88 -12.49 -6.28 -4.89
CA MET A 88 -12.91 -6.20 -3.49
C MET A 88 -13.66 -4.88 -3.19
N ILE A 89 -13.19 -3.75 -3.73
CA ILE A 89 -13.86 -2.46 -3.57
C ILE A 89 -15.25 -2.48 -4.23
N GLN A 90 -15.36 -2.99 -5.46
CA GLN A 90 -16.63 -3.07 -6.19
C GLN A 90 -17.65 -3.95 -5.46
N GLU A 91 -17.24 -5.09 -4.92
CA GLU A 91 -18.12 -5.97 -4.15
C GLU A 91 -18.67 -5.29 -2.89
N ASN A 92 -17.80 -4.63 -2.13
CA ASN A 92 -18.20 -3.95 -0.90
C ASN A 92 -19.01 -2.66 -1.19
N ALA A 93 -18.76 -1.99 -2.31
CA ALA A 93 -19.52 -0.81 -2.73
C ALA A 93 -21.01 -1.11 -2.95
N LYS A 94 -21.36 -2.34 -3.38
CA LYS A 94 -22.77 -2.76 -3.57
C LYS A 94 -23.59 -2.68 -2.27
N LEU A 95 -22.94 -2.77 -1.12
CA LEU A 95 -23.59 -2.67 0.20
C LEU A 95 -23.97 -1.23 0.56
N PHE A 96 -23.39 -0.22 -0.09
CA PHE A 96 -23.54 1.19 0.23
C PHE A 96 -23.82 2.04 -1.03
N PRO A 97 -24.97 1.86 -1.70
CA PRO A 97 -25.24 2.47 -3.01
C PRO A 97 -25.31 4.01 -3.00
N GLY A 98 -25.54 4.63 -1.83
CA GLY A 98 -25.56 6.09 -1.67
C GLY A 98 -24.18 6.72 -1.47
N LEU A 99 -23.11 5.91 -1.40
CA LEU A 99 -21.76 6.37 -1.10
C LEU A 99 -20.91 6.42 -2.37
N ASN A 100 -20.34 7.58 -2.69
CA ASN A 100 -19.44 7.70 -3.83
C ASN A 100 -18.04 7.21 -3.45
N ILE A 101 -17.65 6.02 -3.92
CA ILE A 101 -16.34 5.43 -3.64
C ILE A 101 -15.44 5.61 -4.87
N VAL A 102 -14.32 6.30 -4.68
CA VAL A 102 -13.32 6.57 -5.70
C VAL A 102 -12.05 5.79 -5.40
N TYR A 103 -11.62 4.96 -6.34
CA TYR A 103 -10.32 4.29 -6.29
C TYR A 103 -9.23 5.23 -6.82
N GLY A 104 -8.29 5.59 -5.96
CA GLY A 104 -7.18 6.48 -6.30
C GLY A 104 -5.94 5.74 -6.82
N LYS A 105 -4.97 6.52 -7.27
CA LYS A 105 -3.66 5.98 -7.67
C LYS A 105 -2.88 5.52 -6.45
N HIS A 106 -2.12 4.44 -6.61
CA HIS A 106 -1.11 4.03 -5.64
C HIS A 106 0.04 5.04 -5.60
N LEU A 107 0.92 4.95 -4.59
CA LEU A 107 2.01 5.91 -4.40
C LEU A 107 2.95 5.97 -5.61
N GLY A 108 3.38 4.81 -6.11
CA GLY A 108 4.09 4.72 -7.39
C GLY A 108 5.37 5.57 -7.48
N TYR A 109 5.71 5.94 -8.71
CA TYR A 109 6.76 6.92 -9.00
C TYR A 109 6.24 8.34 -8.72
N ASP A 110 7.03 9.11 -7.98
CA ASP A 110 6.82 10.55 -7.73
C ASP A 110 8.17 11.21 -7.41
N ASP A 111 8.35 12.48 -7.74
CA ASP A 111 9.62 13.19 -7.46
C ASP A 111 9.89 13.28 -5.94
N ALA A 112 8.85 13.28 -5.10
CA ALA A 112 8.98 13.19 -3.65
C ALA A 112 9.58 11.83 -3.22
N MET A 113 9.27 10.75 -3.93
CA MET A 113 9.90 9.45 -3.70
C MET A 113 11.37 9.47 -4.09
N VAL A 114 11.72 10.12 -5.21
CA VAL A 114 13.13 10.31 -5.60
C VAL A 114 13.90 11.08 -4.53
N ALA A 115 13.32 12.17 -4.01
CA ALA A 115 13.93 12.94 -2.92
C ALA A 115 14.08 12.13 -1.62
N LEU A 116 13.09 11.30 -1.28
CA LEU A 116 13.17 10.41 -0.14
C LEU A 116 14.27 9.36 -0.30
N VAL A 117 14.37 8.71 -1.47
CA VAL A 117 15.42 7.72 -1.76
C VAL A 117 16.80 8.37 -1.69
N LYS A 118 16.96 9.58 -2.24
CA LYS A 118 18.21 10.33 -2.13
C LYS A 118 18.62 10.54 -0.68
N ARG A 119 17.68 10.94 0.19
CA ARG A 119 17.94 11.08 1.63
C ARG A 119 18.40 9.76 2.26
N ARG A 120 17.78 8.63 1.89
CA ARG A 120 18.20 7.30 2.39
C ARG A 120 19.60 6.90 1.96
N ILE A 121 20.01 7.31 0.76
CA ILE A 121 21.39 7.12 0.27
C ILE A 121 22.35 7.95 1.12
N GLU A 122 22.06 9.23 1.35
CA GLU A 122 22.91 10.10 2.18
C GLU A 122 22.99 9.61 3.64
N GLU A 123 21.88 9.11 4.21
CA GLU A 123 21.87 8.50 5.54
C GLU A 123 22.76 7.24 5.62
N SER A 124 22.91 6.51 4.50
CA SER A 124 23.68 5.27 4.46
C SER A 124 25.19 5.47 4.64
N ASP A 125 25.72 6.68 4.42
CA ASP A 125 27.13 7.01 4.62
C ASP A 125 27.57 6.86 6.09
N THR A 126 26.61 6.81 7.02
CA THR A 126 26.84 6.65 8.46
C THR A 126 26.63 5.23 8.97
N LEU A 127 26.25 4.29 8.09
CA LEU A 127 25.97 2.91 8.45
C LEU A 127 27.21 2.02 8.30
N ASP A 128 27.26 0.97 9.13
CA ASP A 128 28.32 -0.03 9.06
C ASP A 128 28.20 -0.91 7.81
N ASP A 129 29.33 -1.52 7.42
CA ASP A 129 29.37 -2.50 6.35
C ASP A 129 28.41 -3.67 6.64
N VAL A 130 27.69 -4.14 5.62
CA VAL A 130 26.72 -5.24 5.75
C VAL A 130 27.33 -6.52 6.33
N ARG A 131 28.65 -6.73 6.18
CA ARG A 131 29.38 -7.88 6.75
C ARG A 131 29.48 -7.82 8.27
N GLU A 132 29.43 -6.62 8.85
CA GLU A 132 29.46 -6.39 10.30
C GLU A 132 28.04 -6.24 10.89
N LEU A 133 27.01 -6.26 10.05
CA LEU A 133 25.63 -6.11 10.46
C LEU A 133 25.17 -7.31 11.29
N LYS A 134 24.81 -7.04 12.55
CA LYS A 134 24.23 -8.05 13.44
C LYS A 134 22.78 -8.33 13.03
N LEU A 135 22.56 -9.49 12.43
CA LEU A 135 21.23 -9.96 12.07
C LEU A 135 20.45 -10.40 13.30
N ALA A 136 19.15 -10.12 13.30
CA ALA A 136 18.24 -10.68 14.30
C ALA A 136 18.06 -12.19 14.09
N GLU A 137 17.86 -12.92 15.18
CA GLU A 137 17.53 -14.35 15.15
C GLU A 137 16.28 -14.61 14.30
N ARG A 138 16.37 -15.53 13.33
CA ARG A 138 15.28 -15.84 12.38
C ARG A 138 14.04 -16.40 13.07
N SER A 139 14.21 -17.02 14.23
CA SER A 139 13.12 -17.49 15.10
C SER A 139 12.20 -16.37 15.58
N ASN A 140 12.67 -15.11 15.60
CA ASN A 140 11.85 -13.94 15.93
C ASN A 140 10.84 -13.58 14.81
N TYR A 141 10.99 -14.16 13.62
CA TYR A 141 10.16 -13.89 12.44
C TYR A 141 9.69 -15.19 11.79
N PRO A 142 8.81 -15.97 12.45
CA PRO A 142 8.37 -17.26 11.93
C PRO A 142 7.55 -17.12 10.64
N LEU A 143 7.96 -17.84 9.59
CA LEU A 143 7.19 -18.01 8.35
C LEU A 143 6.21 -19.18 8.49
N PRO A 144 4.97 -19.07 7.99
CA PRO A 144 4.05 -20.21 7.88
C PRO A 144 4.59 -21.29 6.97
N LYS A 145 4.17 -22.54 7.24
CA LYS A 145 4.71 -23.77 6.62
C LYS A 145 4.66 -23.82 5.08
N ASP A 146 3.82 -23.00 4.45
CA ASP A 146 3.58 -23.02 3.00
C ASP A 146 4.13 -21.77 2.27
N GLU A 147 4.81 -20.85 2.97
CA GLU A 147 5.49 -19.71 2.33
C GLU A 147 6.99 -19.98 2.28
N LEU A 148 7.49 -20.24 1.08
CA LEU A 148 8.89 -20.54 0.85
C LEU A 148 9.78 -19.38 1.31
N GLU A 149 10.84 -19.76 2.01
CA GLU A 149 12.05 -18.94 2.14
C GLU A 149 12.44 -18.41 0.75
N PHE A 150 13.04 -17.22 0.68
CA PHE A 150 13.53 -16.60 -0.57
C PHE A 150 13.88 -17.66 -1.64
N VAL A 151 13.02 -17.79 -2.64
CA VAL A 151 13.27 -18.68 -3.79
C VAL A 151 13.95 -17.80 -4.83
N PRO A 152 15.25 -17.98 -5.09
CA PRO A 152 15.88 -17.26 -6.17
C PRO A 152 15.17 -17.64 -7.46
N MET A 153 14.67 -16.63 -8.18
CA MET A 153 14.19 -16.82 -9.55
C MET A 153 15.37 -17.34 -10.39
N THR A 154 15.14 -18.41 -11.12
CA THR A 154 16.16 -18.99 -12.00
C THR A 154 16.44 -18.05 -13.18
N GLU A 155 17.62 -18.17 -13.80
CA GLU A 155 17.95 -17.37 -14.98
C GLU A 155 16.99 -17.62 -16.16
N GLU A 156 16.46 -18.84 -16.26
CA GLU A 156 15.48 -19.26 -17.26
C GLU A 156 14.12 -18.59 -17.04
N GLU A 157 13.58 -18.63 -15.81
CA GLU A 157 12.34 -17.92 -15.44
C GLU A 157 12.49 -16.40 -15.63
N ALA A 158 13.66 -15.85 -15.28
CA ALA A 158 13.94 -14.42 -15.47
C ALA A 158 13.94 -14.02 -16.95
N LYS A 159 14.46 -14.90 -17.82
CA LYS A 159 14.47 -14.70 -19.27
C LYS A 159 13.06 -14.80 -19.84
N GLU A 160 12.30 -15.80 -19.44
CA GLU A 160 10.91 -15.98 -19.87
C GLU A 160 10.01 -14.82 -19.43
N TYR A 161 10.23 -14.27 -18.23
CA TYR A 161 9.56 -13.06 -17.78
C TYR A 161 9.93 -11.84 -18.63
N ARG A 162 11.22 -11.62 -18.93
CA ARG A 162 11.66 -10.51 -19.79
C ARG A 162 11.07 -10.63 -21.20
N ASP A 163 11.04 -11.83 -21.77
CA ASP A 163 10.55 -12.08 -23.12
C ASP A 163 9.01 -11.94 -23.20
N SER A 164 8.28 -12.32 -22.14
CA SER A 164 6.83 -12.14 -22.06
C SER A 164 6.39 -10.71 -21.71
N CYS A 165 7.22 -9.93 -21.01
CA CYS A 165 6.97 -8.53 -20.70
C CYS A 165 7.43 -7.57 -21.82
N GLY A 166 8.36 -8.00 -22.68
CA GLY A 166 8.96 -7.20 -23.76
C GLY A 166 8.00 -6.75 -24.87
N SER A 167 6.82 -7.36 -25.00
CA SER A 167 5.88 -7.03 -26.10
C SER A 167 4.93 -5.86 -25.81
N ARG A 168 4.97 -5.25 -24.61
CA ARG A 168 4.05 -4.16 -24.23
C ARG A 168 4.69 -2.84 -23.76
N CYS A 169 6.01 -2.76 -23.71
CA CYS A 169 6.72 -1.60 -23.16
C CYS A 169 7.49 -0.77 -24.20
N HIS A 170 6.88 -0.41 -25.34
CA HIS A 170 7.41 0.68 -26.16
C HIS A 170 6.28 1.40 -26.88
N HIS A 171 5.74 2.45 -26.26
CA HIS A 171 5.27 3.66 -26.95
C HIS A 171 4.95 4.78 -25.94
N HIS A 172 5.98 5.50 -25.52
CA HIS A 172 5.85 6.94 -25.32
C HIS A 172 7.07 7.59 -25.98
N HIS A 173 6.84 8.06 -27.21
CA HIS A 173 7.76 8.95 -27.93
C HIS A 173 7.73 10.32 -27.27
N HIS A 174 8.94 10.91 -27.23
CA HIS A 174 9.32 12.34 -27.28
C HIS A 174 8.27 13.42 -26.96
#